data_AF-A0A955P492-F1
#
_entry.id   AF-A0A955P492-F1
#
_cell.length_a   1.000
_cell.length_b   1.000
_cell.length_c   1.000
_cell.angle_alpha   90.00
_cell.angle_beta   90.00
_cell.angle_gamma   90.00
#
_symmetry.space_group_name_H-M   'P 1'
#
loop_
_entity.id
_entity.type
_entity.pdbx_description
1 polymer ?
#
loop_
_entity_poly.entity_id
_entity_poly.type
_entity_poly.pdbx_seq_one_letter_code
_entity_poly.pdbx_strand_id
1 'polypeptide(L)'
;MRVVETVKSPSLPTPLIFGAAIVSVLAASVLMQVASYPMVLAGILGVVAVGCLVFQPYWLWILLLTFLPFSVEISDVLGHGTNLVFPTEACVPLVALAILVRFLVRGKIQWARSWLHTAILIYFTIQFLTLVVSPLPVVTLKAFIRTTSYLLCGYLLTNIVVERQEQAKTLLKFLVLSTSILVVYGFYTQFIEGVSIYQDIAHPFFLNHCIYAAWVCFPLAFLLPSLSQPIEGKGKIVLFFALLGLGVL
;
A
#
# COMPACT_ATOMS: atom_id res chain seq x y z
N MET A 1 -16.51 16.57 -37.22
CA MET A 1 -15.74 16.04 -36.05
C MET A 1 -14.29 16.45 -36.21
N ARG A 2 -13.79 17.40 -35.42
CA ARG A 2 -12.34 17.71 -35.41
C ARG A 2 -11.65 16.70 -34.51
N VAL A 3 -10.75 15.91 -35.09
CA VAL A 3 -9.83 15.04 -34.36
C VAL A 3 -8.91 15.97 -33.58
N VAL A 4 -9.07 16.01 -32.24
CA VAL A 4 -8.13 16.69 -31.36
C VAL A 4 -6.88 15.81 -31.32
N GLU A 5 -5.85 16.21 -32.06
CA GLU A 5 -4.53 15.58 -31.95
C GLU A 5 -4.04 15.73 -30.51
N THR A 6 -3.94 14.61 -29.83
CA THR A 6 -3.38 14.55 -28.48
C THR A 6 -1.89 14.83 -28.61
N VAL A 7 -1.48 16.05 -28.25
CA VAL A 7 -0.08 16.44 -28.11
C VAL A 7 0.59 15.44 -27.19
N LYS A 8 1.43 14.56 -27.74
CA LYS A 8 2.28 13.65 -26.98
C LYS A 8 3.26 14.52 -26.19
N SER A 9 3.04 14.66 -24.89
CA SER A 9 4.04 15.27 -24.02
C SER A 9 5.33 14.44 -24.09
N PRO A 10 6.52 15.07 -24.05
CA PRO A 10 7.78 14.35 -24.02
C PRO A 10 7.81 13.49 -22.75
N SER A 11 7.58 12.20 -22.91
CA SER A 11 7.72 11.24 -21.82
C SER A 11 9.22 11.01 -21.61
N LEU A 12 9.76 11.55 -20.52
CA LEU A 12 11.04 11.09 -19.98
C LEU A 12 11.02 9.55 -19.90
N PRO A 13 12.13 8.85 -20.19
CA PRO A 13 12.16 7.40 -20.13
C PRO A 13 11.80 6.94 -18.72
N THR A 14 10.59 6.40 -18.59
CA THR A 14 9.96 5.86 -17.37
C THR A 14 10.90 4.99 -16.52
N PRO A 15 11.75 4.10 -17.07
CA PRO A 15 12.67 3.30 -16.26
C PRO A 15 13.79 4.12 -15.60
N LEU A 16 14.17 5.26 -16.17
CA LEU A 16 15.27 6.10 -15.68
C LEU A 16 14.86 6.93 -14.45
N ILE A 17 13.65 7.49 -14.48
CA ILE A 17 13.05 8.16 -13.31
C ILE A 17 12.80 7.14 -12.19
N PHE A 18 12.35 5.94 -12.54
CA PHE A 18 12.05 4.88 -11.59
C PHE A 18 13.31 4.30 -10.94
N GLY A 19 14.35 4.02 -11.73
CA GLY A 19 15.65 3.62 -11.22
C GLY A 19 16.23 4.70 -10.30
N ALA A 20 16.12 5.97 -10.69
CA ALA A 20 16.52 7.09 -9.84
C ALA A 20 15.70 7.14 -8.53
N ALA A 21 14.39 6.91 -8.56
CA ALA A 21 13.55 6.91 -7.36
C ALA A 21 13.88 5.75 -6.40
N ILE A 22 14.07 4.52 -6.91
CA ILE A 22 14.50 3.37 -6.10
C ILE A 22 15.88 3.63 -5.50
N VAL A 23 16.84 4.07 -6.32
CA VAL A 23 18.19 4.41 -5.86
C VAL A 23 18.15 5.53 -4.84
N SER A 24 17.24 6.51 -4.98
CA SER A 24 17.06 7.59 -4.01
C SER A 24 16.49 7.09 -2.68
N VAL A 25 15.51 6.17 -2.71
CA VAL A 25 14.93 5.57 -1.50
C VAL A 25 15.94 4.68 -0.79
N LEU A 26 16.70 3.87 -1.54
CA LEU A 26 17.76 3.01 -0.99
C LEU A 26 18.94 3.84 -0.47
N ALA A 27 19.40 4.84 -1.23
CA ALA A 27 20.46 5.74 -0.79
C ALA A 27 20.04 6.56 0.44
N ALA A 28 18.79 7.00 0.51
CA ALA A 28 18.30 7.72 1.66
C ALA A 28 18.09 6.84 2.89
N SER A 29 17.70 5.57 2.73
CA SER A 29 17.63 4.64 3.87
C SER A 29 19.02 4.29 4.41
N VAL A 30 20.04 4.21 3.55
CA VAL A 30 21.46 4.14 3.96
C VAL A 30 21.91 5.45 4.60
N LEU A 31 21.58 6.61 4.02
CA LEU A 31 21.96 7.92 4.55
C LEU A 31 21.24 8.26 5.86
N MET A 32 20.04 7.75 6.11
CA MET A 32 19.35 7.87 7.40
C MET A 32 20.11 7.19 8.53
N GLN A 33 20.93 6.16 8.23
CA GLN A 33 21.81 5.54 9.21
C GLN A 33 23.11 6.33 9.44
N VAL A 34 23.46 7.25 8.54
CA VAL A 34 24.75 7.97 8.53
C VAL A 34 24.62 9.45 8.89
N ALA A 35 23.46 10.08 8.65
CA ALA A 35 23.31 11.53 8.74
C ALA A 35 22.70 12.00 10.07
N SER A 36 23.32 13.02 10.68
CA SER A 36 22.92 13.67 11.95
C SER A 36 21.59 14.47 11.88
N TYR A 37 20.90 14.50 10.73
CA TYR A 37 19.69 15.29 10.51
C TYR A 37 18.58 14.48 9.80
N PRO A 38 18.02 13.46 10.45
CA PRO A 38 17.05 12.53 9.86
C PRO A 38 15.78 13.22 9.35
N MET A 39 15.36 14.34 9.96
CA MET A 39 14.16 15.08 9.56
C MET A 39 14.28 15.78 8.20
N VAL A 40 15.45 16.34 7.87
CA VAL A 40 15.66 17.03 6.58
C VAL A 40 15.64 16.03 5.44
N LEU A 41 16.27 14.86 5.64
CA LEU A 41 16.29 13.78 4.69
C LEU A 41 14.90 13.16 4.48
N ALA A 42 14.12 12.98 5.57
CA ALA A 42 12.73 12.55 5.49
C ALA A 42 11.85 13.55 4.72
N GLY A 43 12.08 14.86 4.91
CA GLY A 43 11.40 15.91 4.17
C GLY A 43 11.70 15.85 2.66
N ILE A 44 12.97 15.68 2.28
CA ILE A 44 13.39 15.55 0.87
C ILE A 44 12.78 14.28 0.25
N LEU A 45 12.84 13.15 0.95
CA LEU A 45 12.20 11.91 0.51
C LEU A 45 10.69 12.03 0.37
N GLY A 46 10.03 12.74 1.30
CA GLY A 46 8.61 13.04 1.20
C GLY A 46 8.30 13.82 -0.07
N VAL A 47 9.06 14.87 -0.38
CA VAL A 47 8.88 15.68 -1.60
C VAL A 47 9.11 14.85 -2.87
N VAL A 48 10.16 14.02 -2.91
CA VAL A 48 10.42 13.12 -4.04
C VAL A 48 9.29 12.10 -4.18
N ALA A 49 8.81 11.52 -3.08
CA ALA A 49 7.70 10.57 -3.08
C ALA A 49 6.39 11.22 -3.56
N VAL A 50 6.08 12.44 -3.12
CA VAL A 50 4.93 13.23 -3.63
C VAL A 50 5.10 13.51 -5.12
N GLY A 51 6.29 13.92 -5.56
CA GLY A 51 6.58 14.13 -6.99
C GLY A 51 6.36 12.85 -7.81
N CYS A 52 6.93 11.74 -7.38
CA CYS A 52 6.71 10.43 -8.01
C CYS A 52 5.23 10.03 -7.99
N LEU A 53 4.48 10.35 -6.94
CA LEU A 53 3.05 10.09 -6.85
C LEU A 53 2.22 10.93 -7.83
N VAL A 54 2.58 12.19 -8.03
CA VAL A 54 1.88 13.07 -8.96
C VAL A 54 2.16 12.65 -10.40
N PHE A 55 3.40 12.27 -10.72
CA PHE A 55 3.82 12.02 -12.09
C PHE A 55 3.80 10.54 -12.51
N GLN A 56 3.99 9.59 -11.58
CA GLN A 56 4.10 8.15 -11.83
C GLN A 56 3.45 7.28 -10.71
N PRO A 57 2.17 7.51 -10.37
CA PRO A 57 1.51 6.84 -9.24
C PRO A 57 1.45 5.31 -9.38
N TYR A 58 1.53 4.79 -10.61
CA TYR A 58 1.52 3.36 -10.90
C TYR A 58 2.70 2.60 -10.28
N TRP A 59 3.88 3.16 -10.42
CA TRP A 59 5.09 2.53 -9.94
C TRP A 59 5.21 2.60 -8.41
N LEU A 60 4.77 3.70 -7.80
CA LEU A 60 4.70 3.74 -6.34
C LEU A 60 3.72 2.69 -5.81
N TRP A 61 2.59 2.49 -6.48
CA TRP A 61 1.64 1.47 -6.06
C TRP A 61 2.23 0.05 -6.12
N ILE A 62 3.03 -0.27 -7.16
CA ILE A 62 3.81 -1.50 -7.21
C ILE A 62 4.77 -1.59 -6.03
N LEU A 63 5.55 -0.53 -5.77
CA LEU A 63 6.50 -0.51 -4.65
C LEU A 63 5.80 -0.73 -3.31
N LEU A 64 4.69 -0.04 -3.06
CA LEU A 64 3.92 -0.18 -1.84
C LEU A 64 3.44 -1.61 -1.65
N LEU A 65 2.79 -2.22 -2.65
CA LEU A 65 2.30 -3.61 -2.53
C LEU A 65 3.42 -4.64 -2.39
N THR A 66 4.59 -4.38 -2.99
CA THR A 66 5.72 -5.31 -2.98
C THR A 66 6.50 -5.24 -1.66
N PHE A 67 6.75 -4.02 -1.17
CA PHE A 67 7.58 -3.78 -0.01
C PHE A 67 6.82 -3.75 1.31
N LEU A 68 5.49 -3.77 1.26
CA LEU A 68 4.67 -3.73 2.47
C LEU A 68 5.00 -4.77 3.54
N PRO A 69 5.23 -6.05 3.20
CA PRO A 69 5.61 -7.06 4.18
C PRO A 69 6.98 -6.82 4.82
N PHE A 70 7.82 -6.03 4.15
CA PHE A 70 9.17 -5.69 4.60
C PHE A 70 9.19 -4.31 5.29
N SER A 71 8.03 -3.86 5.76
CA SER A 71 7.95 -2.61 6.52
C SER A 71 8.74 -2.76 7.82
N VAL A 72 9.46 -1.72 8.19
CA VAL A 72 10.25 -1.67 9.42
C VAL A 72 9.64 -0.65 10.37
N GLU A 73 9.67 -0.97 11.66
CA GLU A 73 9.33 -0.03 12.70
C GLU A 73 10.58 0.77 13.06
N ILE A 74 10.52 2.09 12.87
CA ILE A 74 11.57 3.02 13.28
C ILE A 74 11.15 3.58 14.64
N SER A 75 11.90 3.23 15.68
CA SER A 75 11.64 3.70 17.04
C SER A 75 12.12 5.13 17.27
N ASP A 76 11.44 5.84 18.17
CA ASP A 76 11.82 7.16 18.69
C ASP A 76 12.06 8.27 17.65
N VAL A 77 11.30 8.27 16.55
CA VAL A 77 11.50 9.23 15.44
C VAL A 77 11.28 10.69 15.86
N LEU A 78 10.34 10.96 16.77
CA LEU A 78 10.03 12.33 17.25
C LEU A 78 10.45 12.56 18.70
N GLY A 79 11.21 11.62 19.29
CA GLY A 79 11.30 11.47 20.75
C GLY A 79 9.94 11.11 21.36
N HIS A 80 9.92 10.66 22.61
CA HIS A 80 8.71 10.28 23.36
C HIS A 80 8.12 8.88 23.07
N GLY A 81 8.93 7.89 22.65
CA GLY A 81 8.45 6.52 22.42
C GLY A 81 7.52 6.42 21.21
N THR A 82 7.63 7.36 20.27
CA THR A 82 6.83 7.39 19.05
C THR A 82 7.51 6.53 17.99
N ASN A 83 6.92 5.37 17.74
CA ASN A 83 7.37 4.47 16.69
C ASN A 83 6.63 4.80 15.39
N LEU A 84 7.36 4.82 14.28
CA LEU A 84 6.83 5.05 12.94
C LEU A 84 7.03 3.80 12.09
N VAL A 85 5.97 3.29 11.49
CA VAL A 85 6.06 2.15 10.58
C VAL A 85 6.33 2.63 9.15
N PHE A 86 7.51 2.36 8.64
CA PHE A 86 7.92 2.72 7.28
C PHE A 86 7.87 1.50 6.35
N PRO A 87 7.34 1.58 5.12
CA PRO A 87 6.82 2.78 4.46
C PRO A 87 5.35 3.12 4.78
N THR A 88 4.60 2.25 5.46
CA THR A 88 3.12 2.32 5.50
C THR A 88 2.54 3.59 6.13
N GLU A 89 2.96 3.98 7.33
CA GLU A 89 2.46 5.18 8.00
C GLU A 89 2.95 6.48 7.34
N ALA A 90 4.16 6.47 6.78
CA ALA A 90 4.69 7.60 6.02
C ALA A 90 4.01 7.76 4.66
N CYS A 91 3.72 6.66 3.98
CA CYS A 91 3.16 6.68 2.63
C CYS A 91 1.66 6.96 2.59
N VAL A 92 0.89 6.61 3.62
CA VAL A 92 -0.55 6.91 3.65
C VAL A 92 -0.87 8.40 3.47
N PRO A 93 -0.27 9.33 4.26
CA PRO A 93 -0.46 10.77 4.06
C PRO A 93 0.00 11.24 2.68
N LEU A 94 1.12 10.70 2.18
CA LEU A 94 1.65 11.05 0.86
C LEU A 94 0.68 10.63 -0.25
N VAL A 95 0.14 9.41 -0.17
CA VAL A 95 -0.87 8.90 -1.10
C VAL A 95 -2.14 9.73 -1.02
N ALA A 96 -2.63 10.06 0.18
CA ALA A 96 -3.79 10.93 0.37
C ALA A 96 -3.57 12.32 -0.26
N LEU A 97 -2.41 12.94 -0.03
CA LEU A 97 -2.05 14.22 -0.62
C LEU A 97 -1.97 14.14 -2.15
N ALA A 98 -1.39 13.08 -2.69
CA ALA A 98 -1.31 12.87 -4.13
C ALA A 98 -2.68 12.67 -4.78
N ILE A 99 -3.58 11.93 -4.13
CA ILE A 99 -4.97 11.78 -4.54
C ILE A 99 -5.64 13.16 -4.57
N LEU A 100 -5.47 13.97 -3.52
CA LEU A 100 -6.02 15.32 -3.44
C LEU A 100 -5.48 16.22 -4.56
N VAL A 101 -4.16 16.27 -4.77
CA VAL A 101 -3.53 17.06 -5.83
C VAL A 101 -4.02 16.61 -7.21
N ARG A 102 -4.09 15.29 -7.47
CA ARG A 102 -4.57 14.79 -8.76
C ARG A 102 -6.06 15.10 -8.96
N PHE A 103 -6.87 15.05 -7.91
CA PHE A 103 -8.27 15.47 -7.95
C PHE A 103 -8.38 16.96 -8.30
N LEU A 104 -7.59 17.83 -7.67
CA LEU A 104 -7.57 19.27 -7.95
C LEU A 104 -7.11 19.57 -9.38
N VAL A 105 -6.12 18.84 -9.91
CA VAL A 105 -5.57 19.08 -11.26
C VAL A 105 -6.46 18.50 -12.37
N ARG A 106 -7.04 17.31 -12.17
CA ARG A 106 -7.76 16.58 -13.23
C ARG A 106 -9.29 16.56 -13.06
N GLY A 107 -9.80 16.97 -11.90
CA GLY A 107 -11.23 17.17 -11.62
C GLY A 107 -12.11 15.92 -11.65
N LYS A 108 -11.56 14.70 -11.81
CA LYS A 108 -12.34 13.47 -11.98
C LYS A 108 -11.70 12.29 -11.26
N ILE A 109 -12.39 11.77 -10.25
CA ILE A 109 -12.18 10.42 -9.72
C ILE A 109 -13.30 9.55 -10.33
N GLN A 110 -12.92 8.50 -11.06
CA GLN A 110 -13.87 7.53 -11.56
C GLN A 110 -14.22 6.56 -10.44
N TRP A 111 -15.50 6.48 -10.09
CA TRP A 111 -16.00 5.52 -9.12
C TRP A 111 -16.63 4.35 -9.87
N ALA A 112 -16.03 3.17 -9.75
CA ALA A 112 -16.61 1.96 -10.32
C ALA A 112 -17.83 1.52 -9.50
N ARG A 113 -19.03 1.49 -10.07
CA ARG A 113 -20.24 1.03 -9.35
C ARG A 113 -20.07 -0.44 -8.97
N SER A 114 -20.12 -0.74 -7.67
CA SER A 114 -19.96 -2.10 -7.16
C SER A 114 -20.73 -2.32 -5.86
N TRP A 115 -21.35 -3.49 -5.71
CA TRP A 115 -21.95 -3.91 -4.42
C TRP A 115 -20.91 -3.99 -3.30
N LEU A 116 -19.63 -4.13 -3.67
CA LEU A 116 -18.52 -4.12 -2.74
C LEU A 116 -18.38 -2.79 -1.98
N HIS A 117 -18.91 -1.68 -2.52
CA HIS A 117 -18.98 -0.41 -1.78
C HIS A 117 -19.85 -0.53 -0.53
N THR A 118 -20.91 -1.32 -0.59
CA THR A 118 -21.77 -1.60 0.57
C THR A 118 -20.98 -2.35 1.65
N ALA A 119 -20.15 -3.33 1.27
CA ALA A 119 -19.31 -4.05 2.21
C ALA A 119 -18.26 -3.13 2.88
N ILE A 120 -17.63 -2.23 2.10
CA ILE A 120 -16.72 -1.21 2.63
C ILE A 120 -17.45 -0.27 3.60
N LEU A 121 -18.66 0.18 3.23
CA LEU A 121 -19.47 1.05 4.08
C LEU A 121 -19.83 0.35 5.40
N ILE A 122 -20.29 -0.91 5.34
CA ILE A 122 -20.59 -1.73 6.52
C ILE A 122 -19.34 -1.86 7.40
N TYR A 123 -18.17 -2.15 6.79
CA TYR A 123 -16.90 -2.23 7.52
C TYR A 123 -16.59 -0.92 8.26
N PHE A 124 -16.74 0.24 7.61
CA PHE A 124 -16.55 1.54 8.25
C PHE A 124 -17.56 1.81 9.35
N THR A 125 -18.83 1.46 9.14
CA THR A 125 -19.86 1.60 10.16
C THR A 125 -19.53 0.74 11.39
N ILE A 126 -19.12 -0.51 11.21
CA ILE A 126 -18.73 -1.38 12.32
C ILE A 126 -17.54 -0.78 13.07
N GLN A 127 -16.48 -0.37 12.36
CA GLN A 127 -15.30 0.23 12.97
C GLN A 127 -15.62 1.52 13.73
N PHE A 128 -16.52 2.34 13.19
CA PHE A 128 -17.01 3.55 13.87
C PHE A 128 -17.83 3.21 15.12
N LEU A 129 -18.71 2.22 15.06
CA LEU A 129 -19.47 1.76 16.23
C LEU A 129 -18.55 1.18 17.31
N THR A 130 -17.52 0.42 16.92
CA THR A 130 -16.48 -0.06 17.85
C THR A 130 -15.76 1.10 18.52
N LEU A 131 -15.44 2.18 17.79
CA LEU A 131 -14.87 3.38 18.38
C LEU A 131 -15.79 4.03 19.42
N VAL A 132 -17.09 4.13 19.15
CA VAL A 132 -18.07 4.74 20.05
C VAL A 132 -18.24 3.96 21.36
N VAL A 133 -18.18 2.63 21.31
CA VAL A 133 -18.41 1.76 22.47
C VAL A 133 -17.11 1.37 23.20
N SER A 134 -15.94 1.69 22.63
CA SER A 134 -14.66 1.25 23.18
C SER A 134 -14.32 1.90 24.53
N PRO A 135 -13.85 1.12 25.53
CA PRO A 135 -13.34 1.66 26.79
C PRO A 135 -12.02 2.43 26.62
N LEU A 136 -11.34 2.29 25.48
CA LEU A 136 -10.08 2.97 25.16
C LEU A 136 -10.23 3.78 23.85
N PRO A 137 -10.96 4.92 23.88
CA PRO A 137 -11.36 5.63 22.68
C PRO A 137 -10.16 6.20 21.90
N VAL A 138 -9.10 6.64 22.58
CA VAL A 138 -7.91 7.20 21.91
C VAL A 138 -7.14 6.14 21.12
N VAL A 139 -6.93 4.96 21.71
CA VAL A 139 -6.25 3.83 21.04
C VAL A 139 -7.10 3.35 19.86
N THR A 140 -8.41 3.26 20.07
CA THR A 140 -9.36 2.83 19.04
C THR A 140 -9.44 3.84 17.90
N LEU A 141 -9.39 5.15 18.19
CA LEU A 141 -9.36 6.20 17.16
C LEU A 141 -8.11 6.10 16.31
N LYS A 142 -6.94 5.86 16.93
CA LYS A 142 -5.69 5.62 16.19
C LYS A 142 -5.82 4.41 15.26
N ALA A 143 -6.34 3.29 15.76
CA ALA A 143 -6.57 2.09 14.96
C ALA A 143 -7.58 2.33 13.83
N PHE A 144 -8.66 3.08 14.10
CA PHE A 144 -9.68 3.47 13.13
C PHE A 144 -9.08 4.30 12.00
N ILE A 145 -8.39 5.40 12.32
CA ILE A 145 -7.75 6.27 11.34
C ILE A 145 -6.77 5.45 10.50
N ARG A 146 -5.90 4.66 11.12
CA ARG A 146 -4.89 3.86 10.44
C ARG A 146 -5.52 2.89 9.43
N THR A 147 -6.44 2.05 9.90
CA THR A 147 -7.03 0.97 9.08
C THR A 147 -7.91 1.53 7.97
N THR A 148 -8.66 2.59 8.28
CA THR A 148 -9.46 3.32 7.29
C THR A 148 -8.59 3.96 6.24
N SER A 149 -7.45 4.54 6.65
CA SER A 149 -6.56 5.18 5.71
C SER A 149 -5.91 4.17 4.76
N TYR A 150 -5.54 2.96 5.23
CA TYR A 150 -5.02 1.91 4.35
C TYR A 150 -6.05 1.48 3.30
N LEU A 151 -7.29 1.20 3.74
CA LEU A 151 -8.35 0.76 2.85
C LEU A 151 -8.73 1.85 1.84
N LEU A 152 -8.94 3.08 2.31
CA LEU A 152 -9.35 4.21 1.47
C LEU A 152 -8.24 4.63 0.50
N CYS A 153 -7.00 4.77 0.99
CA CYS A 153 -5.86 5.11 0.12
C CYS A 153 -5.63 4.03 -0.91
N GLY A 154 -5.66 2.75 -0.53
CA GLY A 154 -5.49 1.67 -1.49
C GLY A 154 -6.60 1.62 -2.54
N TYR A 155 -7.85 1.87 -2.12
CA TYR A 155 -9.00 1.85 -3.01
C TYR A 155 -8.93 3.02 -4.01
N LEU A 156 -8.70 4.24 -3.51
CA LEU A 156 -8.60 5.45 -4.34
C LEU A 156 -7.38 5.39 -5.26
N LEU A 157 -6.22 5.01 -4.74
CA LEU A 157 -4.98 4.91 -5.53
C LEU A 157 -5.15 3.87 -6.63
N THR A 158 -5.77 2.73 -6.36
CA THR A 158 -6.04 1.73 -7.40
C THR A 158 -6.95 2.28 -8.50
N ASN A 159 -8.04 2.98 -8.17
CA ASN A 159 -8.91 3.62 -9.19
C ASN A 159 -8.19 4.70 -10.01
N ILE A 160 -7.18 5.33 -9.42
CA ILE A 160 -6.36 6.38 -10.04
C ILE A 160 -5.27 5.81 -10.95
N VAL A 161 -4.78 4.62 -10.61
CA VAL A 161 -3.58 4.00 -11.18
C VAL A 161 -3.91 2.94 -12.22
N VAL A 162 -4.97 2.17 -11.98
CA VAL A 162 -5.33 1.00 -12.77
C VAL A 162 -6.41 1.40 -13.76
N GLU A 163 -5.94 1.84 -14.92
CA GLU A 163 -6.78 2.22 -16.06
C GLU A 163 -6.93 1.06 -17.06
N ARG A 164 -5.98 0.11 -17.07
CA ARG A 164 -5.92 -1.01 -18.02
C ARG A 164 -5.78 -2.36 -17.31
N GLN A 165 -6.32 -3.41 -17.92
CA GLN A 165 -6.19 -4.78 -17.41
C GLN A 165 -4.73 -5.23 -17.23
N GLU A 166 -3.82 -4.84 -18.12
CA GLU A 166 -2.40 -5.20 -18.02
C GLU A 166 -1.72 -4.58 -16.79
N GLN A 167 -2.15 -3.38 -16.39
CA GLN A 167 -1.67 -2.75 -15.16
C GLN A 167 -2.13 -3.53 -13.93
N ALA A 168 -3.39 -3.97 -13.90
CA ALA A 168 -3.93 -4.82 -12.84
C ALA A 168 -3.20 -6.17 -12.76
N LYS A 169 -3.00 -6.85 -13.90
CA LYS A 169 -2.26 -8.12 -13.98
C LYS A 169 -0.83 -7.97 -13.44
N THR A 170 -0.16 -6.87 -13.77
CA THR A 170 1.20 -6.61 -13.32
C THR A 170 1.26 -6.37 -11.81
N LEU A 171 0.36 -5.56 -11.26
CA LEU A 171 0.23 -5.36 -9.81
C LEU A 171 -0.02 -6.69 -9.09
N LEU A 172 -0.91 -7.53 -9.63
CA LEU A 172 -1.18 -8.86 -9.10
C LEU A 172 0.08 -9.73 -9.11
N LYS A 173 0.86 -9.75 -10.19
CA LYS A 173 2.13 -10.50 -10.26
C LYS A 173 3.11 -10.07 -9.16
N PHE A 174 3.26 -8.77 -8.93
CA PHE A 174 4.15 -8.27 -7.88
C PHE A 174 3.66 -8.63 -6.47
N LEU A 175 2.36 -8.58 -6.24
CA LEU A 175 1.78 -9.03 -4.97
C LEU A 175 1.93 -10.54 -4.76
N VAL A 176 1.72 -11.34 -5.81
CA VAL A 176 1.97 -12.79 -5.77
C VAL A 176 3.43 -13.03 -5.43
N LEU A 177 4.35 -12.31 -6.09
CA LEU A 177 5.78 -12.45 -5.85
C LEU A 177 6.15 -12.12 -4.40
N SER A 178 5.72 -10.96 -3.87
CA SER A 178 6.02 -10.58 -2.49
C SER A 178 5.46 -11.56 -1.48
N THR A 179 4.23 -12.02 -1.69
CA THR A 179 3.61 -13.02 -0.82
C THR A 179 4.30 -14.38 -0.92
N SER A 180 4.71 -14.78 -2.13
CA SER A 180 5.43 -16.04 -2.34
C SER A 180 6.77 -16.04 -1.59
N ILE A 181 7.47 -14.90 -1.56
CA ILE A 181 8.71 -14.74 -0.79
C ILE A 181 8.46 -14.98 0.70
N LEU A 182 7.38 -14.41 1.26
CA LEU A 182 7.01 -14.62 2.67
C LEU A 182 6.69 -16.09 2.96
N VAL A 183 5.91 -16.73 2.09
CA VAL A 183 5.51 -18.14 2.26
C VAL A 183 6.73 -19.06 2.16
N VAL A 184 7.62 -18.83 1.18
CA VAL A 184 8.86 -19.60 1.03
C VAL A 184 9.77 -19.40 2.24
N TYR A 185 9.92 -18.17 2.73
CA TYR A 185 10.64 -17.92 3.98
C TYR A 185 10.01 -18.69 5.13
N GLY A 186 8.68 -18.64 5.27
CA GLY A 186 8.00 -19.31 6.36
C GLY A 186 8.19 -20.83 6.35
N PHE A 187 8.08 -21.45 5.18
CA PHE A 187 8.37 -22.88 5.02
C PHE A 187 9.84 -23.21 5.28
N TYR A 188 10.77 -22.36 4.83
CA TYR A 188 12.19 -22.55 5.09
C TYR A 188 12.48 -22.50 6.60
N THR A 189 11.99 -21.49 7.33
CA THR A 189 12.20 -21.37 8.77
C THR A 189 11.55 -22.52 9.52
N GLN A 190 10.31 -22.91 9.16
CA GLN A 190 9.63 -24.07 9.74
C GLN A 190 10.39 -25.38 9.48
N PHE A 191 11.01 -25.52 8.31
CA PHE A 191 11.80 -26.70 7.97
C PHE A 191 13.07 -26.81 8.82
N ILE A 192 13.72 -25.68 9.14
CA ILE A 192 14.95 -25.64 9.93
C ILE A 192 14.67 -25.74 11.44
N GLU A 193 13.64 -25.05 11.94
CA GLU A 193 13.38 -24.89 13.38
C GLU A 193 12.23 -25.77 13.89
N GLY A 194 11.51 -26.45 12.99
CA GLY A 194 10.39 -27.33 13.32
C GLY A 194 9.05 -26.60 13.45
N VAL A 195 7.98 -27.35 13.78
CA VAL A 195 6.61 -26.83 13.84
C VAL A 195 6.36 -25.94 15.07
N SER A 196 7.19 -26.03 16.10
CA SER A 196 7.02 -25.27 17.34
C SER A 196 7.08 -23.76 17.16
N ILE A 197 7.75 -23.28 16.11
CA ILE A 197 7.87 -21.85 15.83
C ILE A 197 6.69 -21.27 15.04
N TYR A 198 5.62 -22.04 14.80
CA TYR A 198 4.53 -21.64 13.90
C TYR A 198 3.96 -20.23 14.20
N GLN A 199 3.88 -19.85 15.49
CA GLN A 199 3.38 -18.53 15.88
C GLN A 199 4.39 -17.39 15.65
N ASP A 200 5.69 -17.72 15.53
CA ASP A 200 6.79 -16.75 15.45
C ASP A 200 7.40 -16.66 14.04
N ILE A 201 7.08 -17.58 13.13
CA ILE A 201 7.60 -17.61 11.74
C ILE A 201 7.45 -16.26 11.04
N ALA A 202 6.30 -15.59 11.26
CA ALA A 202 5.96 -14.36 10.57
C ALA A 202 6.44 -13.10 11.31
N HIS A 203 6.94 -13.25 12.54
CA HIS A 203 7.38 -12.15 13.41
C HIS A 203 8.42 -11.22 12.76
N PRO A 204 9.42 -11.70 11.99
CA PRO A 204 10.39 -10.83 11.34
C PRO A 204 9.79 -9.84 10.33
N PHE A 205 8.62 -10.15 9.76
CA PHE A 205 7.92 -9.30 8.78
C PHE A 205 6.76 -8.53 9.40
N PHE A 206 6.10 -9.12 10.40
CA PHE A 206 4.94 -8.56 11.06
C PHE A 206 5.22 -8.29 12.53
N LEU A 207 6.29 -7.54 12.79
CA LEU A 207 6.71 -7.11 14.13
C LEU A 207 5.57 -6.45 14.92
N ASN A 208 4.67 -5.78 14.21
CA ASN A 208 3.47 -5.21 14.80
C ASN A 208 2.22 -5.54 13.98
N HIS A 209 1.09 -5.45 14.67
CA HIS A 209 -0.24 -5.62 14.09
C HIS A 209 -0.57 -4.56 13.02
N CYS A 210 0.17 -3.45 12.94
CA CYS A 210 -0.01 -2.40 11.92
C CYS A 210 0.44 -2.89 10.54
N ILE A 211 1.62 -3.52 10.46
CA ILE A 211 2.20 -4.03 9.21
C ILE A 211 1.29 -5.14 8.66
N TYR A 212 0.85 -6.05 9.54
CA TYR A 212 -0.10 -7.09 9.18
C TYR A 212 -1.42 -6.51 8.67
N ALA A 213 -2.01 -5.55 9.39
CA ALA A 213 -3.25 -4.90 8.96
C ALA A 213 -3.09 -4.20 7.60
N ALA A 214 -1.99 -3.49 7.38
CA ALA A 214 -1.70 -2.87 6.09
C ALA A 214 -1.55 -3.94 4.98
N TRP A 215 -0.89 -5.06 5.28
CA TRP A 215 -0.68 -6.18 4.35
C TRP A 215 -1.97 -6.86 3.92
N VAL A 216 -2.97 -6.91 4.79
CA VAL A 216 -4.31 -7.39 4.44
C VAL A 216 -5.11 -6.30 3.71
N CYS A 217 -5.11 -5.07 4.23
CA CYS A 217 -5.99 -4.00 3.73
C CYS A 217 -5.63 -3.53 2.32
N PHE A 218 -4.35 -3.34 1.98
CA PHE A 218 -3.97 -2.81 0.68
C PHE A 218 -4.27 -3.75 -0.50
N PRO A 219 -3.98 -5.06 -0.43
CA PRO A 219 -4.41 -6.02 -1.44
C PRO A 219 -5.93 -6.12 -1.57
N LEU A 220 -6.65 -6.09 -0.45
CA LEU A 220 -8.11 -6.10 -0.48
C LEU A 220 -8.65 -4.82 -1.15
N ALA A 221 -8.04 -3.67 -0.84
CA ALA A 221 -8.35 -2.39 -1.45
C ALA A 221 -8.03 -2.33 -2.96
N PHE A 222 -7.03 -3.09 -3.42
CA PHE A 222 -6.74 -3.30 -4.85
C PHE A 222 -7.80 -4.18 -5.53
N LEU A 223 -8.23 -5.25 -4.85
CA LEU A 223 -9.20 -6.19 -5.39
C LEU A 223 -10.55 -5.55 -5.67
N LEU A 224 -11.05 -4.76 -4.72
CA LEU A 224 -12.37 -4.11 -4.77
C LEU A 224 -12.65 -3.38 -6.12
N PRO A 225 -11.77 -2.48 -6.60
CA PRO A 225 -11.91 -1.85 -7.91
C PRO A 225 -11.60 -2.78 -9.08
N SER A 226 -10.64 -3.72 -8.94
CA SER A 226 -10.34 -4.68 -10.01
C SER A 226 -11.52 -5.61 -10.33
N LEU A 227 -12.33 -5.97 -9.32
CA LEU A 227 -13.51 -6.82 -9.48
C LEU A 227 -14.70 -6.06 -10.09
N SER A 228 -14.75 -4.74 -9.90
CA SER A 228 -15.82 -3.89 -10.44
C SER A 228 -15.55 -3.43 -11.87
N GLN A 229 -14.29 -3.38 -12.31
CA GLN A 229 -13.95 -3.21 -13.72
C GLN A 229 -14.23 -4.49 -14.54
N PRO A 230 -14.67 -4.44 -15.81
CA PRO A 230 -14.93 -5.61 -16.65
C PRO A 230 -13.62 -6.29 -17.10
N ILE A 231 -12.88 -6.86 -16.16
CA ILE A 231 -11.64 -7.61 -16.40
C ILE A 231 -11.99 -9.05 -16.80
N GLU A 232 -11.47 -9.56 -17.91
CA GLU A 232 -11.55 -10.99 -18.23
C GLU A 232 -10.79 -11.83 -17.17
N GLY A 233 -11.40 -12.94 -16.73
CA GLY A 233 -10.77 -13.87 -15.78
C GLY A 233 -10.99 -13.57 -14.29
N LYS A 234 -11.98 -12.73 -13.93
CA LYS A 234 -12.32 -12.36 -12.53
C LYS A 234 -12.37 -13.55 -11.57
N GLY A 235 -12.98 -14.66 -12.00
CA GLY A 235 -13.12 -15.86 -11.17
C GLY A 235 -11.78 -16.43 -10.69
N LYS A 236 -10.75 -16.40 -11.54
CA LYS A 236 -9.40 -16.88 -11.18
C LYS A 236 -8.71 -15.95 -10.19
N ILE A 237 -8.93 -14.63 -10.32
CA ILE A 237 -8.38 -13.63 -9.40
C ILE A 237 -9.06 -13.75 -8.02
N VAL A 238 -10.39 -13.84 -7.98
CA VAL A 238 -11.14 -14.04 -6.73
C VAL A 238 -10.73 -15.35 -6.05
N LEU A 239 -10.65 -16.45 -6.81
CA LEU A 239 -10.24 -17.75 -6.28
C LEU A 239 -8.81 -17.70 -5.71
N PHE A 240 -7.87 -17.07 -6.42
CA PHE A 240 -6.50 -16.92 -5.95
C PHE A 240 -6.41 -16.19 -4.60
N PHE A 241 -7.20 -15.14 -4.41
CA PHE A 241 -7.22 -14.40 -3.15
C PHE A 241 -7.98 -15.10 -2.03
N ALA A 242 -9.04 -15.85 -2.35
CA ALA A 242 -9.68 -16.72 -1.39
C ALA A 242 -8.67 -17.77 -0.87
N LEU A 243 -7.84 -18.32 -1.75
CA LEU A 243 -6.78 -19.26 -1.38
C LEU A 243 -5.64 -18.59 -0.59
N LEU A 244 -5.24 -17.36 -0.95
CA LEU A 244 -4.28 -16.58 -0.16
C LEU A 244 -4.79 -16.26 1.24
N GLY A 245 -6.06 -15.84 1.35
CA GLY A 245 -6.69 -15.55 2.64
C GLY A 245 -6.82 -16.79 3.52
N LEU A 246 -7.02 -17.97 2.92
CA LEU A 246 -7.04 -19.25 3.62
C LEU A 246 -5.64 -19.76 4.01
N GLY A 247 -4.59 -19.35 3.32
CA GLY A 247 -3.22 -19.77 3.61
C GLY A 247 -2.47 -18.90 4.61
N VAL A 248 -3.02 -17.73 4.97
CA VAL A 248 -2.41 -16.78 5.92
C VAL A 248 -3.19 -16.70 7.25
N LEU A 249 -4.40 -17.28 7.30
CA LEU A 249 -5.15 -17.53 8.54
C LEU A 249 -4.82 -18.91 9.11
#